data_AF-A0A6N6P5L2-F1
#
_entry.id   AF-A0A6N6P5L2-F1
#
_cell.length_a   1.000
_cell.length_b   1.000
_cell.length_c   1.000
_cell.angle_alpha   90.00
_cell.angle_beta   90.00
_cell.angle_gamma   90.00
#
_symmetry.space_group_name_H-M   'P 1'
#
loop_
_entity.id
_entity.type
_entity.pdbx_description
1 polymer ?
#
loop_
_entity_poly.entity_id
_entity_poly.type
_entity_poly.pdbx_seq_one_letter_code
_entity_poly.pdbx_strand_id
1 'polypeptide(L)'
;MKGTTASGTATDMPKIIEVPGMGQVPFPDGMTDADISQAIQRNLRTVQSAPAPTAEADYAARKWAAVLDGTSQRASVAEQAAADKAAADHQQVETAYGIAGLLVFLVVVVVLLRKCFKSRPWRLIPQAVRSAAIMKDKMLFDLSDQDAEWFAGAEEELVSGNIDKATWARALVKAGGNEEKRRGDYILLRVKKLRLGAGAPAIATSQAVDVTGQSVG
;
A
#
# COMPACT_ATOMS: atom_id res chain seq x y z
N MET A 1 -82.07 -45.50 -11.57
CA MET A 1 -81.33 -44.64 -12.51
C MET A 1 -79.85 -44.73 -12.14
N LYS A 2 -79.02 -45.20 -13.08
CA LYS A 2 -77.58 -45.44 -12.89
C LYS A 2 -76.83 -44.11 -12.98
N GLY A 3 -76.05 -43.79 -11.94
CA GLY A 3 -75.08 -42.69 -11.96
C GLY A 3 -73.68 -43.28 -11.99
N THR A 4 -73.04 -43.21 -13.16
CA THR A 4 -71.64 -43.58 -13.39
C THR A 4 -70.79 -42.34 -13.12
N THR A 5 -70.00 -42.32 -12.05
CA THR A 5 -68.96 -41.31 -11.85
C THR A 5 -67.66 -41.81 -12.48
N ALA A 6 -67.19 -41.04 -13.47
CA ALA A 6 -65.95 -41.28 -14.19
C ALA A 6 -64.75 -41.06 -13.26
N SER A 7 -63.93 -42.09 -13.11
CA SER A 7 -62.60 -42.03 -12.52
C SER A 7 -61.65 -41.43 -13.56
N GLY A 8 -61.32 -40.15 -13.40
CA GLY A 8 -60.27 -39.50 -14.16
C GLY A 8 -58.92 -39.92 -13.58
N THR A 9 -58.14 -40.65 -14.36
CA THR A 9 -56.72 -40.92 -14.11
C THR A 9 -55.94 -39.62 -14.30
N ALA A 10 -55.90 -38.79 -13.26
CA ALA A 10 -54.91 -37.73 -13.16
C ALA A 10 -53.54 -38.40 -12.97
N THR A 11 -52.67 -38.25 -13.96
CA THR A 11 -51.27 -38.62 -13.88
C THR A 11 -50.63 -37.73 -12.81
N ASP A 12 -50.59 -38.22 -11.58
CA ASP A 12 -50.02 -37.56 -10.42
C ASP A 12 -48.51 -37.49 -10.63
N MET A 13 -47.96 -36.28 -10.68
CA MET A 13 -46.52 -36.08 -10.84
C MET A 13 -45.88 -36.07 -9.44
N PRO A 14 -44.77 -36.78 -9.24
CA PRO A 14 -44.13 -36.87 -7.93
C PRO A 14 -43.79 -35.48 -7.39
N LYS A 15 -44.26 -35.17 -6.19
CA LYS A 15 -43.96 -33.91 -5.51
C LYS A 15 -42.50 -33.90 -5.10
N ILE A 16 -41.73 -33.04 -5.76
CA ILE A 16 -40.34 -32.78 -5.42
C ILE A 16 -40.32 -31.59 -4.44
N ILE A 17 -39.81 -31.82 -3.24
CA ILE A 17 -39.62 -30.78 -2.23
C ILE A 17 -38.11 -30.57 -2.06
N GLU A 18 -37.68 -29.31 -2.12
CA GLU A 18 -36.28 -28.93 -1.90
C GLU A 18 -36.03 -28.70 -0.40
N VAL A 19 -35.17 -29.54 0.19
CA VAL A 19 -34.83 -29.45 1.62
C VAL A 19 -33.46 -28.78 1.75
N PRO A 20 -33.34 -27.64 2.47
CA PRO A 20 -32.06 -26.95 2.66
C PRO A 20 -30.98 -27.89 3.20
N GLY A 21 -29.88 -28.03 2.46
CA GLY A 21 -28.73 -28.87 2.84
C GLY A 21 -28.80 -30.35 2.46
N MET A 22 -29.96 -30.88 2.03
CA MET A 22 -30.10 -32.27 1.55
C MET A 22 -30.52 -32.39 0.07
N GLY A 23 -30.85 -31.27 -0.57
CA GLY A 23 -31.25 -31.24 -1.98
C GLY A 23 -32.71 -31.65 -2.21
N GLN A 24 -33.02 -32.05 -3.44
CA GLN A 24 -34.37 -32.46 -3.83
C GLN A 24 -34.65 -33.89 -3.36
N VAL A 25 -35.67 -34.05 -2.51
CA VAL A 25 -36.09 -35.36 -1.98
C VAL A 25 -37.42 -35.75 -2.63
N PRO A 26 -37.49 -36.85 -3.40
CA PRO A 26 -38.74 -37.33 -4.00
C PRO A 26 -39.60 -38.03 -2.94
N PHE A 27 -40.85 -37.61 -2.80
CA PHE A 27 -41.83 -38.28 -1.95
C PHE A 27 -42.68 -39.26 -2.78
N PRO A 28 -42.97 -40.46 -2.27
CA PRO A 28 -43.82 -41.43 -2.98
C PRO A 28 -45.26 -40.91 -3.12
N ASP A 29 -45.84 -41.15 -4.29
CA ASP A 29 -47.19 -40.71 -4.63
C ASP A 29 -48.25 -41.38 -3.72
N GLY A 30 -49.25 -40.60 -3.32
CA GLY A 30 -50.34 -41.06 -2.44
C GLY A 30 -50.06 -41.03 -0.95
N MET A 31 -48.88 -40.57 -0.51
CA MET A 31 -48.62 -40.32 0.92
C MET A 31 -49.34 -39.03 1.36
N THR A 32 -50.23 -39.14 2.35
CA THR A 32 -50.97 -37.97 2.84
C THR A 32 -50.04 -37.07 3.68
N ASP A 33 -50.35 -35.78 3.78
CA ASP A 33 -49.58 -34.85 4.64
C ASP A 33 -49.51 -35.33 6.10
N ALA A 34 -50.53 -36.08 6.55
CA ALA A 34 -50.54 -36.72 7.86
C ALA A 34 -49.44 -37.79 7.98
N ASP A 35 -49.29 -38.66 6.99
CA ASP A 35 -48.25 -39.70 6.96
C ASP A 35 -46.84 -39.10 6.91
N ILE A 36 -46.66 -38.01 6.15
CA ILE A 36 -45.40 -37.27 6.08
C ILE A 36 -45.05 -36.71 7.46
N SER A 37 -46.01 -36.05 8.11
CA SER A 37 -45.79 -35.48 9.45
C SER A 37 -45.47 -36.55 10.50
N GLN A 38 -46.11 -37.72 10.40
CA GLN A 38 -45.87 -38.84 11.31
C GLN A 38 -44.50 -39.49 11.09
N ALA A 39 -44.05 -39.61 9.84
CA ALA A 39 -42.70 -40.09 9.51
C ALA A 39 -41.62 -39.13 10.03
N ILE A 40 -41.83 -37.83 9.87
CA ILE A 40 -40.93 -36.80 10.42
C ILE A 40 -40.89 -36.88 11.96
N GLN A 41 -42.03 -37.01 12.63
CA GLN A 41 -42.07 -37.16 14.09
C GLN A 41 -41.39 -38.45 14.59
N ARG A 42 -41.54 -39.56 13.85
CA ARG A 42 -40.85 -40.81 14.17
C ARG A 42 -39.34 -40.65 14.08
N ASN A 43 -38.85 -40.03 13.01
CA ASN A 43 -37.41 -39.78 12.80
C ASN A 43 -36.84 -38.80 13.82
N LEU A 44 -37.56 -37.71 14.15
CA LEU A 44 -37.15 -36.77 15.19
C LEU A 44 -37.05 -37.44 16.57
N ARG A 45 -38.00 -38.32 16.93
CA ARG A 45 -37.94 -39.07 18.18
C ARG A 45 -36.74 -40.01 18.25
N THR A 46 -36.39 -40.69 17.15
CA THR A 46 -35.19 -41.55 17.11
C THR A 46 -33.90 -40.76 17.27
N VAL A 47 -33.81 -39.53 16.75
CA VAL A 47 -32.63 -38.67 16.97
C VAL A 47 -32.55 -38.21 18.43
N GLN A 48 -33.69 -37.94 19.07
CA GLN A 48 -33.74 -37.44 20.44
C GLN A 48 -33.55 -38.52 21.51
N SER A 49 -33.65 -39.80 21.14
CA SER A 49 -33.44 -40.95 22.02
C SER A 49 -32.08 -41.64 21.81
N ALA A 50 -31.20 -41.06 20.98
CA ALA A 50 -29.81 -41.47 20.95
C ALA A 50 -29.21 -41.27 22.35
N PRO A 51 -28.61 -42.30 22.97
CA PRO A 51 -27.94 -42.16 24.26
C PRO A 51 -26.90 -41.05 24.15
N ALA A 52 -26.85 -40.18 25.16
CA ALA A 52 -25.86 -39.12 25.21
C ALA A 52 -24.47 -39.71 24.93
N PRO A 53 -23.66 -39.08 24.07
CA PRO A 53 -22.33 -39.59 23.76
C PRO A 53 -21.58 -39.78 25.07
N THR A 54 -20.96 -40.95 25.23
CA THR A 54 -20.13 -41.20 26.40
C THR A 54 -18.97 -40.21 26.39
N ALA A 55 -18.49 -39.81 27.57
CA ALA A 55 -17.35 -38.90 27.69
C ALA A 55 -16.11 -39.36 26.88
N GLU A 56 -15.98 -40.68 26.68
CA GLU A 56 -14.95 -41.30 25.87
C GLU A 56 -15.15 -41.10 24.37
N ALA A 57 -16.39 -41.18 23.87
CA ALA A 57 -16.72 -40.87 22.48
C ALA A 57 -16.51 -39.38 22.17
N ASP A 58 -16.88 -38.49 23.10
CA ASP A 58 -16.65 -37.05 22.97
C ASP A 58 -15.16 -36.70 22.96
N TYR A 59 -14.36 -37.36 23.80
CA TYR A 59 -12.91 -37.19 23.81
C TYR A 59 -12.28 -37.65 22.49
N ALA A 60 -12.70 -38.82 21.98
CA ALA A 60 -12.22 -39.33 20.69
C ALA A 60 -12.59 -38.38 19.54
N ALA A 61 -13.82 -37.86 19.51
CA ALA A 61 -14.26 -36.91 18.49
C ALA A 61 -13.43 -35.62 18.51
N ARG A 62 -13.18 -35.04 19.69
CA ARG A 62 -12.34 -33.85 19.86
C ARG A 62 -10.89 -34.09 19.43
N LYS A 63 -10.34 -35.27 19.75
CA LYS A 63 -8.98 -35.66 19.35
C LYS A 63 -8.86 -35.77 17.82
N TRP A 64 -9.83 -36.39 17.16
CA TRP A 64 -9.85 -36.49 15.70
C TRP A 64 -10.02 -35.13 15.02
N ALA A 65 -10.88 -34.26 15.56
CA ALA A 65 -11.03 -32.89 15.06
C ALA A 65 -9.72 -32.11 15.13
N ALA A 66 -8.96 -32.22 16.23
CA ALA A 66 -7.66 -31.56 16.37
C ALA A 66 -6.61 -32.09 15.38
N VAL A 67 -6.62 -33.39 15.07
CA VAL A 67 -5.71 -33.98 14.06
C VAL A 67 -6.04 -33.47 12.66
N LEU A 68 -7.33 -33.42 12.30
CA LEU A 68 -7.79 -32.90 11.00
C LEU A 68 -7.42 -31.41 10.83
N ASP A 69 -7.62 -30.61 11.87
CA ASP A 69 -7.31 -29.18 11.84
C ASP A 69 -5.80 -28.93 11.69
N GLY A 70 -4.97 -29.72 12.39
CA GLY A 70 -3.52 -29.67 12.24
C GLY A 70 -3.02 -30.07 10.85
N THR A 71 -3.70 -31.01 10.16
CA THR A 71 -3.35 -31.36 8.77
C THR A 71 -3.74 -30.27 7.77
N SER A 72 -4.86 -29.59 8.00
CA SER A 72 -5.31 -28.46 7.17
C SER A 72 -4.33 -27.29 7.25
N GLN A 73 -3.87 -26.94 8.46
CA GLN A 73 -2.85 -25.90 8.66
C GLN A 73 -1.52 -26.25 8.00
N ARG A 74 -1.09 -27.50 8.02
CA ARG A 74 0.16 -27.90 7.34
C ARG A 74 0.06 -27.80 5.82
N ALA A 75 -1.11 -28.12 5.26
CA ALA A 75 -1.34 -27.98 3.83
C ALA A 75 -1.30 -26.51 3.39
N SER A 76 -1.96 -25.61 4.13
CA SER A 76 -1.96 -24.17 3.81
C SER A 76 -0.58 -23.53 3.98
N VAL A 77 0.18 -23.90 5.02
CA VAL A 77 1.55 -23.41 5.20
C VAL A 77 2.48 -23.90 4.09
N ALA A 78 2.33 -25.15 3.63
CA ALA A 78 3.12 -25.67 2.51
C ALA A 78 2.78 -24.98 1.18
N GLU A 79 1.50 -24.66 0.94
CA GLU A 79 1.05 -23.92 -0.23
C GLU A 79 1.57 -22.48 -0.22
N GLN A 80 1.51 -21.81 0.92
CA GLN A 80 2.05 -20.45 1.08
C GLN A 80 3.56 -20.41 0.87
N ALA A 81 4.30 -21.39 1.42
CA ALA A 81 5.75 -21.50 1.20
C ALA A 81 6.13 -21.74 -0.27
N ALA A 82 5.29 -22.48 -1.01
CA ALA A 82 5.49 -22.67 -2.45
C ALA A 82 5.20 -21.39 -3.24
N ALA A 83 4.17 -20.63 -2.86
CA ALA A 83 3.84 -19.35 -3.47
C ALA A 83 4.93 -18.29 -3.22
N ASP A 84 5.45 -18.21 -1.99
CA ASP A 84 6.52 -17.26 -1.63
C ASP A 84 7.82 -17.57 -2.40
N LYS A 85 8.14 -18.85 -2.61
CA LYS A 85 9.30 -19.26 -3.42
C LYS A 85 9.13 -18.87 -4.89
N ALA A 86 7.93 -19.04 -5.46
CA ALA A 86 7.65 -18.63 -6.84
C ALA A 86 7.74 -17.11 -7.03
N ALA A 87 7.32 -16.33 -6.03
CA ALA A 87 7.45 -14.87 -6.05
C ALA A 87 8.92 -14.41 -6.01
N ALA A 88 9.75 -15.06 -5.20
CA ALA A 88 11.17 -14.74 -5.09
C ALA A 88 11.95 -14.97 -6.40
N ASP A 89 11.62 -16.03 -7.13
CA ASP A 89 12.25 -16.35 -8.42
C ASP A 89 11.91 -15.30 -9.50
N HIS A 90 10.69 -14.75 -9.50
CA HIS A 90 10.31 -13.69 -10.45
C HIS A 90 11.09 -12.39 -10.23
N GLN A 91 11.37 -12.04 -8.97
CA GLN A 91 12.08 -10.81 -8.61
C GLN A 91 13.57 -10.85 -9.00
N GLN A 92 14.21 -12.03 -9.00
CA GLN A 92 15.60 -12.16 -9.47
C GLN A 92 15.74 -11.93 -10.99
N VAL A 93 14.73 -12.33 -11.76
CA VAL A 93 14.77 -12.20 -13.23
C VAL A 93 14.64 -10.74 -13.66
N GLU A 94 13.75 -9.97 -13.03
CA GLU A 94 13.56 -8.54 -13.34
C GLU A 94 14.80 -7.70 -12.99
N THR A 95 15.47 -8.00 -11.88
CA THR A 95 16.68 -7.29 -11.46
C THR A 95 17.86 -7.58 -12.38
N ALA A 96 18.01 -8.81 -12.87
CA ALA A 96 19.06 -9.17 -13.81
C ALA A 96 18.92 -8.44 -15.16
N TYR A 97 17.71 -8.37 -15.72
CA TYR A 97 17.46 -7.64 -16.97
C TYR A 97 17.63 -6.13 -16.82
N GLY A 98 17.26 -5.56 -15.68
CA GLY A 98 17.47 -4.14 -15.38
C GLY A 98 18.95 -3.74 -15.38
N ILE A 99 19.81 -4.55 -14.74
CA ILE A 99 21.26 -4.30 -14.69
C ILE A 99 21.89 -4.48 -16.08
N ALA A 100 21.53 -5.56 -16.79
CA ALA A 100 22.03 -5.79 -18.14
C ALA A 100 21.67 -4.65 -19.10
N GLY A 101 20.42 -4.15 -19.04
CA GLY A 101 19.96 -3.01 -19.83
C GLY A 101 20.72 -1.71 -19.52
N LEU A 102 20.97 -1.42 -18.23
CA LEU A 102 21.75 -0.24 -17.80
C LEU A 102 23.19 -0.29 -18.33
N LEU A 103 23.84 -1.46 -18.27
CA LEU A 103 25.21 -1.62 -18.76
C LEU A 103 25.31 -1.40 -20.28
N VAL A 104 24.37 -1.96 -21.04
CA VAL A 104 24.30 -1.73 -22.49
C VAL A 104 24.09 -0.25 -22.81
N PHE A 105 23.18 0.42 -22.09
CA PHE A 105 22.95 1.86 -22.25
C PHE A 105 24.21 2.69 -21.97
N LEU A 106 24.93 2.40 -20.87
CA LEU A 106 26.18 3.07 -20.54
C LEU A 106 27.24 2.90 -21.63
N VAL A 107 27.38 1.70 -22.19
CA VAL A 107 28.31 1.45 -23.30
C VAL A 107 27.95 2.29 -24.52
N VAL A 108 26.66 2.37 -24.88
CA VAL A 108 26.18 3.21 -25.99
C VAL A 108 26.49 4.69 -25.73
N VAL A 109 26.24 5.20 -24.52
CA VAL A 109 26.56 6.58 -24.13
C VAL A 109 28.06 6.84 -24.26
N VAL A 110 28.93 5.94 -23.78
CA VAL A 110 30.39 6.09 -23.89
C VAL A 110 30.83 6.11 -25.35
N VAL A 111 30.25 5.27 -26.22
CA VAL A 111 30.55 5.26 -27.66
C VAL A 111 30.08 6.57 -28.33
N LEU A 112 28.88 7.06 -28.00
CA LEU A 112 28.37 8.34 -28.50
C LEU A 112 29.24 9.50 -28.04
N LEU A 113 29.59 9.53 -26.76
CA LEU A 113 30.55 10.51 -26.22
C LEU A 113 31.85 10.43 -27.01
N ARG A 114 32.49 9.26 -27.13
CA ARG A 114 33.73 9.10 -27.92
C ARG A 114 33.59 9.60 -29.36
N LYS A 115 32.46 9.32 -30.01
CA LYS A 115 32.19 9.78 -31.39
C LYS A 115 32.00 11.29 -31.45
N CYS A 116 31.35 11.90 -30.47
CA CYS A 116 31.20 13.35 -30.32
C CYS A 116 32.52 14.05 -29.92
N PHE A 117 33.37 13.39 -29.13
CA PHE A 117 34.70 13.90 -28.73
C PHE A 117 35.70 13.83 -29.89
N LYS A 118 35.59 12.83 -30.78
CA LYS A 118 36.51 12.67 -31.92
C LYS A 118 36.29 13.71 -33.02
N SER A 119 35.10 14.32 -33.10
CA SER A 119 34.75 15.28 -34.15
C SER A 119 34.87 16.75 -33.74
N ARG A 120 35.19 17.07 -32.48
CA ARG A 120 35.40 18.46 -32.01
C ARG A 120 36.60 18.58 -31.08
N PRO A 121 37.66 19.33 -31.44
CA PRO A 121 38.77 19.59 -30.52
C PRO A 121 38.23 20.37 -29.31
N TRP A 122 38.24 19.75 -28.15
CA TRP A 122 37.82 20.29 -26.84
C TRP A 122 38.77 21.38 -26.29
N ARG A 123 39.37 22.20 -27.17
CA ARG A 123 40.09 23.41 -26.78
C ARG A 123 39.06 24.52 -26.63
N LEU A 124 38.28 24.52 -25.55
CA LEU A 124 37.51 25.64 -24.98
C LEU A 124 36.53 25.09 -23.90
N ILE A 125 37.05 24.37 -22.90
CA ILE A 125 36.37 24.41 -21.59
C ILE A 125 36.93 25.67 -20.90
N PRO A 126 36.14 26.72 -20.67
CA PRO A 126 36.62 27.86 -19.91
C PRO A 126 37.05 27.36 -18.52
N GLN A 127 38.28 27.69 -18.11
CA GLN A 127 38.83 27.34 -16.79
C GLN A 127 37.95 27.83 -15.61
N ALA A 128 36.97 28.69 -15.86
CA ALA A 128 35.99 29.18 -14.88
C ALA A 128 35.15 28.07 -14.21
N VAL A 129 34.96 26.91 -14.84
CA VAL A 129 34.07 25.86 -14.28
C VAL A 129 34.80 24.94 -13.28
N ARG A 130 36.14 24.84 -13.36
CA ARG A 130 36.92 24.02 -12.40
C ARG A 130 37.09 24.71 -11.03
N SER A 131 37.07 26.04 -10.98
CA SER A 131 37.21 26.80 -9.73
C SER A 131 35.92 26.83 -8.90
N ALA A 132 34.75 26.76 -9.55
CA ALA A 132 33.45 26.79 -8.87
C ALA A 132 33.07 25.47 -8.20
N ALA A 133 33.57 24.33 -8.70
CA ALA A 133 33.30 23.01 -8.11
C ALA A 133 34.13 22.75 -6.84
N ILE A 134 35.34 23.32 -6.73
CA ILE A 134 36.24 23.09 -5.59
C ILE A 134 35.97 24.07 -4.43
N MET A 135 35.35 25.23 -4.68
CA MET A 135 35.00 26.17 -3.60
C MET A 135 33.69 25.84 -2.86
N LYS A 136 32.78 25.04 -3.43
CA LYS A 136 31.52 24.70 -2.76
C LYS A 136 31.69 23.72 -1.60
N ASP A 137 32.67 22.83 -1.66
CA ASP A 137 32.91 21.85 -0.59
C ASP A 137 33.60 22.44 0.65
N LYS A 138 34.35 23.54 0.50
CA LYS A 138 35.05 24.17 1.63
C LYS A 138 34.22 25.19 2.41
N MET A 139 33.09 25.66 1.86
CA MET A 139 32.17 26.55 2.61
C MET A 139 30.99 25.81 3.25
N LEU A 140 30.89 24.49 3.07
CA LEU A 140 29.76 23.68 3.56
C LEU A 140 30.04 22.97 4.90
N PHE A 141 31.27 23.04 5.42
CA PHE A 141 31.70 22.23 6.58
C PHE A 141 32.27 23.00 7.76
N ASP A 142 32.14 24.32 7.77
CA ASP A 142 32.29 25.10 9.01
C ASP A 142 30.87 25.30 9.56
N LEU A 143 30.30 24.25 10.18
CA LEU A 143 29.06 24.37 10.95
C LEU A 143 29.38 25.23 12.17
N SER A 144 29.25 26.53 11.99
CA SER A 144 29.29 27.48 13.10
C SER A 144 28.21 27.13 14.12
N ASP A 145 28.43 27.44 15.39
CA ASP A 145 27.41 27.28 16.44
C ASP A 145 26.10 28.00 16.06
N GLN A 146 26.20 29.07 15.27
CA GLN A 146 25.07 29.81 14.72
C GLN A 146 24.26 29.01 13.69
N ASP A 147 24.89 28.15 12.88
CA ASP A 147 24.15 27.28 11.97
C ASP A 147 23.34 26.25 12.77
N ALA A 148 23.89 25.71 13.87
CA ALA A 148 23.20 24.76 14.73
C ALA A 148 21.92 25.37 15.34
N GLU A 149 21.97 26.64 15.77
CA GLU A 149 20.78 27.37 16.24
C GLU A 149 19.72 27.54 15.14
N TRP A 150 20.14 27.84 13.90
CA TRP A 150 19.20 27.94 12.78
C TRP A 150 18.57 26.59 12.41
N PHE A 151 19.32 25.50 12.51
CA PHE A 151 18.80 24.15 12.31
C PHE A 151 17.76 23.80 13.38
N ALA A 152 18.07 24.08 14.66
CA ALA A 152 17.14 23.86 15.76
C ALA A 152 15.84 24.67 15.61
N GLY A 153 15.93 25.96 15.26
CA GLY A 153 14.76 26.81 15.03
C GLY A 153 13.90 26.35 13.85
N ALA A 154 14.53 25.88 12.75
CA ALA A 154 13.80 25.36 11.60
C ALA A 154 13.10 24.02 11.89
N GLU A 155 13.67 23.19 12.77
CA GLU A 155 13.04 21.97 13.26
C GLU A 155 11.87 22.27 14.20
N GLU A 156 12.02 23.24 15.10
CA GLU A 156 10.94 23.70 15.97
C GLU A 156 9.75 24.26 15.18
N GLU A 157 9.99 24.98 14.07
CA GLU A 157 8.93 25.42 13.14
C GLU A 157 8.15 24.23 12.53
N LEU A 158 8.84 23.12 12.24
CA LEU A 158 8.19 21.91 11.73
C LEU A 158 7.33 21.25 12.80
N VAL A 159 7.85 21.14 14.02
CA VAL A 159 7.14 20.49 15.14
C VAL A 159 5.94 21.33 15.60
N SER A 160 6.09 22.65 15.64
CA SER A 160 5.02 23.59 16.03
C SER A 160 3.95 23.79 14.95
N GLY A 161 4.22 23.36 13.70
CA GLY A 161 3.30 23.51 12.58
C GLY A 161 3.27 24.93 11.97
N ASN A 162 4.14 25.85 12.42
CA ASN A 162 4.27 27.19 11.87
C ASN A 162 5.18 27.20 10.61
N ILE A 163 4.81 26.40 9.61
CA ILE A 163 5.65 26.10 8.46
C ILE A 163 5.45 27.18 7.36
N ASP A 164 6.55 27.68 6.80
CA ASP A 164 6.51 28.54 5.61
C ASP A 164 6.02 27.73 4.38
N LYS A 165 4.73 27.88 4.05
CA LYS A 165 4.05 27.14 2.98
C LYS A 165 4.78 27.20 1.63
N ALA A 166 5.40 28.35 1.30
CA ALA A 166 6.12 28.51 0.04
C ALA A 166 7.41 27.69 0.02
N THR A 167 8.16 27.70 1.13
CA THR A 167 9.38 26.92 1.29
C THR A 167 9.06 25.41 1.36
N TRP A 168 7.98 25.06 2.05
CA TRP A 168 7.47 23.69 2.17
C TRP A 168 7.01 23.08 0.85
N ALA A 169 6.38 23.89 -0.02
CA ALA A 169 6.01 23.46 -1.37
C ALA A 169 7.24 23.23 -2.26
N ARG A 170 8.25 24.11 -2.17
CA ARG A 170 9.52 23.93 -2.91
C ARG A 170 10.28 22.68 -2.46
N ALA A 171 10.28 22.41 -1.15
CA ALA A 171 10.86 21.18 -0.62
C ALA A 171 10.14 19.94 -1.15
N LEU A 172 8.81 19.97 -1.31
CA LEU A 172 8.05 18.85 -1.86
C LEU A 172 8.43 18.52 -3.30
N VAL A 173 8.52 19.55 -4.14
CA VAL A 173 8.92 19.41 -5.55
C VAL A 173 10.34 18.84 -5.65
N LYS A 174 11.25 19.30 -4.79
CA LYS A 174 12.64 18.83 -4.75
C LYS A 174 12.78 17.40 -4.23
N ALA A 175 11.96 17.02 -3.26
CA ALA A 175 11.94 15.69 -2.68
C ALA A 175 11.23 14.65 -3.56
N GLY A 176 10.55 15.06 -4.64
CA GLY A 176 9.83 14.16 -5.54
C GLY A 176 8.64 13.47 -4.87
N GLY A 177 7.99 14.13 -3.90
CA GLY A 177 6.87 13.57 -3.15
C GLY A 177 7.23 12.69 -1.95
N ASN A 178 8.52 12.44 -1.67
CA ASN A 178 8.93 11.74 -0.47
C ASN A 178 8.92 12.68 0.75
N GLU A 179 8.09 12.37 1.74
CA GLU A 179 7.85 13.24 2.90
C GLU A 179 9.04 13.30 3.89
N GLU A 180 9.76 12.19 4.07
CA GLU A 180 10.95 12.16 4.93
C GLU A 180 12.07 13.03 4.36
N LYS A 181 12.32 12.91 3.06
CA LYS A 181 13.28 13.75 2.34
C LYS A 181 12.85 15.22 2.30
N ARG A 182 11.55 15.49 2.17
CA ARG A 182 10.99 16.85 2.18
C ARG A 182 11.31 17.59 3.47
N ARG A 183 11.21 16.94 4.63
CA ARG A 183 11.53 17.57 5.93
C ARG A 183 12.98 18.03 5.97
N GLY A 184 13.92 17.17 5.56
CA GLY A 184 15.32 17.53 5.46
C GLY A 184 15.57 18.67 4.47
N ASP A 185 14.94 18.61 3.29
CA ASP A 185 15.05 19.68 2.28
C ASP A 185 14.42 21.01 2.74
N TYR A 186 13.35 20.98 3.54
CA TYR A 186 12.73 22.18 4.13
C TYR A 186 13.69 22.87 5.09
N ILE A 187 14.24 22.12 6.05
CA ILE A 187 15.16 22.66 7.06
C ILE A 187 16.33 23.35 6.36
N LEU A 188 16.92 22.69 5.35
CA LEU A 188 18.03 23.24 4.58
C LEU A 188 17.68 24.56 3.85
N LEU A 189 16.50 24.62 3.23
CA LEU A 189 16.01 25.83 2.54
C LEU A 189 15.69 26.95 3.53
N ARG A 190 15.16 26.61 4.71
CA ARG A 190 14.82 27.57 5.76
C ARG A 190 16.06 28.18 6.38
N VAL A 191 17.04 27.37 6.77
CA VAL A 191 18.35 27.83 7.25
C VAL A 191 19.02 28.73 6.21
N LYS A 192 18.97 28.35 4.92
CA LYS A 192 19.48 29.20 3.84
C LYS A 192 18.78 30.56 3.78
N LYS A 193 17.46 30.60 3.96
CA LYS A 193 16.67 31.85 3.98
C LYS A 193 17.01 32.70 5.20
N LEU A 194 17.19 32.10 6.36
CA LEU A 194 17.62 32.77 7.59
C LEU A 194 19.03 33.34 7.45
N ARG A 195 19.97 32.57 6.89
CA ARG A 195 21.34 33.03 6.61
C ARG A 195 21.37 34.19 5.61
N LEU A 196 20.53 34.14 4.57
CA LEU A 196 20.40 35.25 3.61
C LEU A 196 19.71 36.47 4.23
N GLY A 197 18.79 36.28 5.17
CA GLY A 197 18.12 37.37 5.89
C GLY A 197 18.99 38.01 6.98
N ALA A 198 19.79 37.21 7.68
CA ALA A 198 20.73 37.65 8.71
C ALA A 198 22.04 38.22 8.12
N GLY A 199 22.41 37.77 6.92
CA GLY A 199 23.62 38.19 6.21
C GLY A 199 23.38 39.16 5.04
N ALA A 200 22.15 39.59 4.77
CA ALA A 200 21.94 40.71 3.87
C ALA A 200 22.44 41.99 4.57
N PRO A 201 23.48 42.67 4.06
CA PRO A 201 23.77 44.02 4.54
C PRO A 201 22.49 44.82 4.37
N ALA A 202 22.10 45.55 5.41
CA ALA A 202 20.99 46.49 5.39
C ALA A 202 21.23 47.56 4.31
N ILE A 203 20.94 47.23 3.05
CA ILE A 203 20.77 48.22 2.00
C ILE A 203 19.40 48.83 2.26
N ALA A 204 19.43 49.83 3.13
CA ALA A 204 18.53 50.97 3.21
C ALA A 204 17.24 50.85 2.39
N THR A 205 16.23 50.18 2.93
CA THR A 205 14.84 50.61 2.71
C THR A 205 14.53 51.67 3.78
N SER A 206 15.26 52.78 3.70
CA SER A 206 15.05 53.99 4.50
C SER A 206 14.85 55.17 3.54
N GLN A 207 13.93 55.06 2.58
CA GLN A 207 13.35 56.23 1.92
C GLN A 207 11.91 55.93 1.46
N ALA A 208 10.97 56.32 2.32
CA ALA A 208 9.69 56.94 1.97
C ALA A 208 9.18 57.53 3.30
N VAL A 209 9.92 58.50 3.85
CA VAL A 209 9.59 59.93 3.74
C VAL A 209 8.12 60.15 4.01
N ASP A 210 7.88 60.26 5.31
CA ASP A 210 6.98 61.21 5.93
C ASP A 210 6.82 62.49 5.07
N VAL A 211 5.65 62.68 4.47
CA VAL A 211 5.19 63.98 3.97
C VAL A 211 3.98 64.34 4.82
N THR A 212 4.25 64.70 6.08
CA THR A 212 3.36 65.56 6.85
C THR A 212 3.56 67.01 6.41
N GLY A 213 2.45 67.72 6.24
CA GLY A 213 2.39 69.01 5.55
C GLY A 213 2.82 70.25 6.33
N GLN A 214 3.02 71.32 5.58
CA GLN A 214 2.97 72.75 5.90
C GLN A 214 3.30 73.47 4.58
N SER A 215 2.79 74.63 4.16
CA SER A 215 1.81 75.60 4.66
C SER A 215 1.81 76.79 3.68
N VAL A 216 0.76 77.61 3.77
CA VAL A 216 0.62 79.02 3.30
C VAL A 216 0.36 79.27 1.81
N GLY A 217 -0.83 79.84 1.57
CA GLY A 217 -1.29 80.54 0.37
C GLY A 217 -2.70 81.02 0.60
#